data_AF-A0A965VZR6-F1
#
_entry.id   AF-A0A965VZR6-F1
#
_cell.length_a   1.000
_cell.length_b   1.000
_cell.length_c   1.000
_cell.angle_alpha   90.00
_cell.angle_beta   90.00
_cell.angle_gamma   90.00
#
_symmetry.space_group_name_H-M   'P 1'
#
loop_
_entity.id
_entity.type
_entity.pdbx_description
1 polymer ?
#
loop_
_entity_poly.entity_id
_entity_poly.type
_entity_poly.pdbx_seq_one_letter_code
_entity_poly.pdbx_strand_id
1 'polypeptide(L)'
;MFGGNAGIGQTVAASDAEIVVDGVTITSSTNLFTDAIPGVTFNALARSSSPVTLSITRDDSAVAKKAQTFVDAYNTFMTNNAGRYAKGGALEADGSILTMMNGLRSLLNNSGGSDANYKYLFQLGISVTKTGTLTFDSNTFKQALGSNPTAVSNVLADLMTSTGTGSFASVASGYQSSTGVVQSRTDGLNSRKTRLNDQIDQFNARLTRIEARYRNQFSKLDALMGTMQQTSAALTNALKTLPGFGS
;
A
#
# COMPACT_ATOMS: atom_id res chain seq x y z
N MET A 1 -37.20 0.62 -71.26
CA MET A 1 -35.92 1.35 -71.13
C MET A 1 -35.92 2.07 -69.79
N PHE A 2 -35.42 1.43 -68.73
CA PHE A 2 -35.35 2.03 -67.40
C PHE A 2 -33.93 2.55 -67.17
N GLY A 3 -33.66 3.76 -67.66
CA GLY A 3 -32.39 4.45 -67.52
C GLY A 3 -32.56 5.71 -66.69
N GLY A 4 -32.99 5.56 -65.43
CA GLY A 4 -33.02 6.65 -64.47
C GLY A 4 -31.62 6.88 -63.92
N ASN A 5 -30.87 7.83 -64.48
CA ASN A 5 -29.68 8.37 -63.84
C ASN A 5 -30.16 9.16 -62.61
N ALA A 6 -30.21 8.51 -61.44
CA ALA A 6 -30.44 9.17 -60.17
C ALA A 6 -29.21 10.04 -59.88
N GLY A 7 -29.21 11.27 -60.41
CA GLY A 7 -28.17 12.25 -60.16
C GLY A 7 -28.07 12.50 -58.67
N ILE A 8 -26.96 12.08 -58.07
CA ILE A 8 -26.67 12.35 -56.67
C ILE A 8 -26.39 13.86 -56.57
N GLY A 9 -27.37 14.64 -56.11
CA GLY A 9 -27.20 16.05 -55.82
C GLY A 9 -26.59 16.24 -54.42
N GLN A 10 -25.59 17.11 -54.29
CA GLN A 10 -25.01 17.47 -53.00
C GLN A 10 -26.02 18.32 -52.20
N THR A 11 -26.57 17.77 -51.12
CA THR A 11 -27.55 18.47 -50.27
C THR A 11 -26.88 19.38 -49.24
N VAL A 12 -25.67 19.05 -48.79
CA VAL A 12 -24.86 19.85 -47.87
C VAL A 12 -23.41 19.80 -48.33
N ALA A 13 -22.82 20.97 -48.55
CA ALA A 13 -21.40 21.08 -48.82
C ALA A 13 -20.58 20.86 -47.55
N ALA A 14 -19.50 20.08 -47.63
CA ALA A 14 -18.54 20.03 -46.55
C ALA A 14 -17.84 21.39 -46.45
N SER A 15 -17.74 21.92 -45.24
CA SER A 15 -17.01 23.15 -44.94
C SER A 15 -16.19 22.95 -43.69
N ASP A 16 -14.97 23.48 -43.68
CA ASP A 16 -14.16 23.55 -42.48
C ASP A 16 -14.83 24.45 -41.43
N ALA A 17 -14.62 24.13 -40.17
CA ALA A 17 -14.96 25.01 -39.06
C ALA A 17 -14.00 26.20 -39.07
N GLU A 18 -14.52 27.40 -38.85
CA GLU A 18 -13.74 28.64 -38.78
C GLU A 18 -14.05 29.37 -37.48
N ILE A 19 -13.00 29.82 -36.80
CA ILE A 19 -13.08 30.65 -35.59
C ILE A 19 -12.14 31.85 -35.73
N VAL A 20 -12.39 32.87 -34.90
CA VAL A 20 -11.51 34.04 -34.79
C VAL A 20 -11.08 34.17 -33.33
N VAL A 21 -9.78 34.04 -33.08
CA VAL A 21 -9.17 34.19 -31.75
C VAL A 21 -8.31 35.44 -31.76
N ASP A 22 -8.68 36.45 -30.98
CA ASP A 22 -7.98 37.75 -30.89
C ASP A 22 -7.64 38.39 -32.26
N GLY A 23 -8.55 38.22 -33.23
CA GLY A 23 -8.41 38.74 -34.59
C GLY A 23 -7.69 37.82 -35.58
N VAL A 24 -7.19 36.67 -35.14
CA VAL A 24 -6.56 35.64 -35.99
C VAL A 24 -7.59 34.58 -36.37
N THR A 25 -7.80 34.40 -37.67
CA THR A 25 -8.66 33.34 -38.21
C THR A 25 -7.95 32.00 -38.16
N ILE A 26 -8.62 30.99 -37.60
CA ILE A 26 -8.12 29.62 -37.49
C ILE A 26 -9.20 28.70 -38.07
N THR A 27 -8.78 27.78 -38.93
CA THR A 27 -9.67 26.78 -39.54
C THR A 27 -9.35 25.37 -39.05
N SER A 28 -10.36 24.51 -39.03
CA SER A 28 -10.22 23.09 -38.69
C SER A 28 -11.17 22.27 -39.54
N SER A 29 -10.72 21.09 -39.99
CA SER A 29 -11.56 20.14 -40.72
C SER A 29 -12.66 19.50 -39.85
N THR A 30 -12.61 19.73 -38.53
CA THR A 30 -13.63 19.30 -37.56
C THR A 30 -14.04 20.47 -36.66
N ASN A 31 -15.12 20.30 -35.90
CA ASN A 31 -15.50 21.30 -34.88
C ASN A 31 -14.57 21.29 -33.64
N LEU A 32 -13.65 20.33 -33.53
CA LEU A 32 -12.68 20.25 -32.45
C LEU A 32 -11.44 21.07 -32.78
N PHE A 33 -11.08 21.98 -31.88
CA PHE A 33 -9.87 22.80 -31.95
C PHE A 33 -8.95 22.39 -30.80
N THR A 34 -7.78 21.85 -31.13
CA THR A 34 -6.75 21.41 -30.16
C THR A 34 -5.58 22.36 -30.06
N ASP A 35 -5.28 23.08 -31.14
CA ASP A 35 -4.05 23.88 -31.29
C ASP A 35 -4.33 25.36 -31.59
N ALA A 36 -5.60 25.78 -31.47
CA ALA A 36 -5.99 27.16 -31.70
C ALA A 36 -5.46 28.10 -30.61
N ILE A 37 -5.38 27.61 -29.37
CA ILE A 37 -4.76 28.29 -28.24
C ILE A 37 -3.86 27.25 -27.55
N PRO A 38 -2.56 27.53 -27.31
CA PRO A 38 -1.66 26.57 -26.68
C PRO A 38 -2.20 26.01 -25.36
N GLY A 39 -2.31 24.68 -25.28
CA GLY A 39 -2.78 23.97 -24.08
C GLY A 39 -4.30 24.00 -23.87
N VAL A 40 -5.09 24.48 -24.83
CA VAL A 40 -6.56 24.53 -24.74
C VAL A 40 -7.17 23.70 -25.84
N THR A 41 -8.08 22.81 -25.46
CA THR A 41 -8.93 22.08 -26.39
C THR A 41 -10.38 22.48 -26.17
N PHE A 42 -11.09 22.81 -27.25
CA PHE A 42 -12.51 23.13 -27.19
C PHE A 42 -13.24 22.72 -28.47
N ASN A 43 -14.56 22.58 -28.35
CA ASN A 43 -15.43 22.22 -29.47
C ASN A 43 -16.29 23.42 -29.85
N ALA A 44 -16.32 23.79 -31.13
CA ALA A 44 -17.22 24.79 -31.66
C ALA A 44 -18.61 24.17 -31.85
N LEU A 45 -19.56 24.55 -30.97
CA LEU A 45 -20.90 23.95 -30.96
C LEU A 45 -21.87 24.63 -31.93
N ALA A 46 -21.77 25.95 -32.05
CA ALA A 46 -22.61 26.76 -32.91
C ALA A 46 -21.91 28.08 -33.25
N ARG A 47 -22.32 28.70 -34.37
CA ARG A 47 -21.85 30.04 -34.75
C ARG A 47 -22.35 31.06 -33.73
N SER A 48 -21.44 31.86 -33.16
CA SER A 48 -21.82 32.97 -32.29
C SER A 48 -22.24 34.20 -33.10
N SER A 49 -23.22 34.95 -32.58
CA SER A 49 -23.64 36.25 -33.15
C SER A 49 -22.84 37.42 -32.59
N SER A 50 -22.13 37.21 -31.48
CA SER A 50 -21.22 38.15 -30.82
C SER A 50 -19.94 37.44 -30.36
N PRO A 51 -18.85 38.17 -30.06
CA PRO A 51 -17.66 37.58 -29.47
C PRO A 51 -17.97 36.82 -28.16
N VAL A 52 -17.32 35.67 -27.97
CA VAL A 52 -17.41 34.86 -26.74
C VAL A 52 -16.11 35.03 -25.97
N THR A 53 -16.20 35.36 -24.68
CA THR A 53 -15.02 35.46 -23.82
C THR A 53 -14.71 34.10 -23.19
N LEU A 54 -13.53 33.55 -23.49
CA LEU A 54 -12.98 32.40 -22.80
C LEU A 54 -12.02 32.87 -21.70
N SER A 55 -12.33 32.54 -20.45
CA SER A 55 -11.45 32.85 -19.30
C SER A 55 -10.77 31.59 -18.81
N ILE A 56 -9.44 31.58 -18.86
CA ILE A 56 -8.61 30.49 -18.35
C ILE A 56 -8.06 30.91 -17.00
N THR A 57 -8.45 30.18 -15.95
CA THR A 57 -8.04 30.46 -14.57
C THR A 57 -7.46 29.21 -13.93
N ARG A 58 -6.58 29.40 -12.95
CA ARG A 58 -5.96 28.31 -12.21
C ARG A 58 -6.96 27.69 -11.25
N ASP A 59 -7.09 26.36 -11.26
CA ASP A 59 -7.94 25.64 -10.31
C ASP A 59 -7.20 25.34 -9.00
N ASP A 60 -7.14 26.35 -8.12
CA ASP A 60 -6.54 26.22 -6.79
C ASP A 60 -7.29 25.23 -5.88
N SER A 61 -8.56 24.98 -6.17
CA SER A 61 -9.36 24.03 -5.40
C SER A 61 -8.96 22.59 -5.71
N ALA A 62 -8.68 22.27 -6.98
CA ALA A 62 -8.15 20.96 -7.35
C ALA A 62 -6.78 20.69 -6.71
N VAL A 63 -5.88 21.68 -6.66
CA VAL A 63 -4.58 21.54 -6.01
C VAL A 63 -4.73 21.35 -4.49
N ALA A 64 -5.57 22.17 -3.84
CA ALA A 64 -5.85 22.02 -2.42
C ALA A 64 -6.44 20.64 -2.08
N LYS A 65 -7.30 20.08 -2.95
CA LYS A 65 -7.85 18.72 -2.77
C LYS A 65 -6.78 17.64 -2.81
N LYS A 66 -5.76 17.79 -3.66
CA LYS A 66 -4.60 16.87 -3.70
C LYS A 66 -3.77 16.98 -2.42
N ALA A 67 -3.56 18.19 -1.89
CA ALA A 67 -2.88 18.40 -0.62
C ALA A 67 -3.66 17.75 0.55
N GLN A 68 -4.99 17.89 0.57
CA GLN A 68 -5.85 17.20 1.55
C GLN A 68 -5.70 15.67 1.44
N THR A 69 -5.71 15.12 0.23
CA THR A 69 -5.56 13.68 0.01
C THR A 69 -4.23 13.16 0.57
N PHE A 70 -3.14 13.92 0.41
CA PHE A 70 -1.86 13.60 1.03
C PHE A 70 -1.94 13.60 2.56
N VAL A 71 -2.54 14.65 3.14
CA VAL A 71 -2.71 14.77 4.60
C VAL A 71 -3.52 13.60 5.16
N ASP A 72 -4.58 13.20 4.46
CA ASP A 72 -5.42 12.06 4.84
C ASP A 72 -4.66 10.73 4.76
N ALA A 73 -3.88 10.53 3.69
CA ALA A 73 -3.06 9.33 3.52
C ALA A 73 -1.97 9.22 4.60
N TYR A 74 -1.28 10.33 4.90
CA TYR A 74 -0.30 10.40 5.98
C TYR A 74 -0.96 10.08 7.33
N ASN A 75 -2.09 10.72 7.65
CA ASN A 75 -2.80 10.51 8.90
C ASN A 75 -3.30 9.07 9.07
N THR A 76 -3.81 8.49 7.99
CA THR A 76 -4.24 7.09 7.95
C THR A 76 -3.07 6.17 8.25
N PHE A 77 -1.92 6.39 7.61
CA PHE A 77 -0.70 5.62 7.87
C PHE A 77 -0.26 5.75 9.33
N MET A 78 -0.15 6.96 9.86
CA MET A 78 0.34 7.19 11.23
C MET A 78 -0.61 6.59 12.28
N THR A 79 -1.92 6.76 12.11
CA THR A 79 -2.94 6.28 13.06
C THR A 79 -3.02 4.76 13.07
N ASN A 80 -3.10 4.13 11.89
CA ASN A 80 -3.19 2.68 11.77
C ASN A 80 -1.97 1.99 12.39
N ASN A 81 -0.78 2.53 12.14
CA ASN A 81 0.45 1.92 12.63
C ASN A 81 0.73 2.22 14.10
N ALA A 82 0.32 3.38 14.61
CA ALA A 82 0.30 3.63 16.06
C ALA A 82 -0.60 2.62 16.79
N GLY A 83 -1.79 2.33 16.26
CA GLY A 83 -2.69 1.33 16.83
C GLY A 83 -2.12 -0.08 16.79
N ARG A 84 -1.44 -0.46 15.69
CA ARG A 84 -0.79 -1.78 15.57
C ARG A 84 0.44 -1.93 16.47
N TYR A 85 1.17 -0.85 16.71
CA TYR A 85 2.36 -0.84 17.57
C TYR A 85 2.05 -0.74 19.06
N ALA A 86 0.86 -0.25 19.42
CA ALA A 86 0.41 -0.14 20.81
C ALA A 86 0.49 -1.49 21.54
N LYS A 87 0.54 -1.44 22.87
CA LYS A 87 0.55 -2.63 23.73
C LYS A 87 -0.64 -3.54 23.41
N GLY A 88 -0.38 -4.82 23.15
CA GLY A 88 -1.38 -5.81 22.72
C GLY A 88 -1.72 -5.76 21.22
N GLY A 89 -1.08 -4.87 20.45
CA GLY A 89 -1.24 -4.75 19.01
C GLY A 89 -0.42 -5.78 18.23
N ALA A 90 -0.83 -6.03 16.99
CA ALA A 90 -0.20 -7.05 16.13
C ALA A 90 1.28 -6.80 15.80
N LEU A 91 1.75 -5.54 15.94
CA LEU A 91 3.12 -5.12 15.69
C LEU A 91 3.76 -4.53 16.96
N GLU A 92 3.27 -4.92 18.14
CA GLU A 92 3.89 -4.54 19.41
C GLU A 92 5.39 -4.88 19.39
N ALA A 93 6.21 -3.94 19.86
CA ALA A 93 7.67 -4.05 19.91
C ALA A 93 8.35 -4.26 18.53
N ASP A 94 7.63 -4.06 17.42
CA ASP A 94 8.24 -4.08 16.09
C ASP A 94 9.01 -2.78 15.81
N GLY A 95 10.34 -2.82 15.86
CA GLY A 95 11.18 -1.66 15.56
C GLY A 95 11.12 -1.19 14.10
N SER A 96 10.70 -2.05 13.17
CA SER A 96 10.61 -1.69 11.75
C SER A 96 9.49 -0.70 11.47
N ILE A 97 8.32 -0.87 12.11
CA ILE A 97 7.21 0.06 11.94
C ILE A 97 7.49 1.42 12.58
N LEU A 98 8.17 1.42 13.73
CA LEU A 98 8.65 2.65 14.35
C LEU A 98 9.63 3.40 13.46
N THR A 99 10.57 2.68 12.85
CA THR A 99 11.55 3.27 11.92
C THR A 99 10.84 3.95 10.76
N MET A 100 9.84 3.30 10.16
CA MET A 100 9.06 3.88 9.06
C MET A 100 8.27 5.12 9.49
N MET A 101 7.56 5.05 10.62
CA MET A 101 6.79 6.18 11.16
C MET A 101 7.68 7.38 11.47
N ASN A 102 8.85 7.16 12.06
CA ASN A 102 9.79 8.23 12.38
C ASN A 102 10.47 8.78 11.12
N GLY A 103 10.77 7.94 10.13
CA GLY A 103 11.32 8.36 8.85
C GLY A 103 10.39 9.34 8.14
N LEU A 104 9.10 9.01 7.99
CA LEU A 104 8.12 9.92 7.38
C LEU A 104 7.89 11.18 8.22
N ARG A 105 7.88 11.08 9.56
CA ARG A 105 7.81 12.27 10.43
C ARG A 105 9.00 13.19 10.24
N SER A 106 10.21 12.65 10.06
CA SER A 106 11.42 13.47 9.87
C SER A 106 11.32 14.35 8.63
N LEU A 107 10.67 13.87 7.56
CA LEU A 107 10.51 14.62 6.32
C LEU A 107 9.68 15.89 6.46
N LEU A 108 8.82 15.97 7.48
CA LEU A 108 8.01 17.16 7.74
C LEU A 108 8.85 18.38 8.14
N ASN A 109 10.07 18.16 8.61
CA ASN A 109 11.01 19.21 8.98
C ASN A 109 11.92 19.62 7.81
N ASN A 110 11.83 18.93 6.67
CA ASN A 110 12.63 19.28 5.50
C ASN A 110 12.11 20.58 4.89
N SER A 111 13.05 21.40 4.42
CA SER A 111 12.76 22.55 3.57
C SER A 111 12.87 22.17 2.10
N GLY A 112 11.98 22.69 1.26
CA GLY A 112 12.06 22.63 -0.19
C GLY A 112 12.09 24.03 -0.80
N GLY A 113 12.36 24.11 -2.10
CA GLY A 113 12.41 25.36 -2.84
C GLY A 113 13.49 26.34 -2.36
N SER A 114 13.49 27.52 -2.99
CA SER A 114 14.49 28.58 -2.74
C SER A 114 13.88 29.89 -2.26
N ASP A 115 12.54 29.99 -2.20
CA ASP A 115 11.83 31.20 -1.81
C ASP A 115 12.00 31.49 -0.31
N ALA A 116 12.13 32.76 0.08
CA ALA A 116 12.36 33.11 1.49
C ALA A 116 11.13 32.92 2.38
N ASN A 117 9.92 33.07 1.81
CA ASN A 117 8.65 33.01 2.52
C ASN A 117 8.02 31.60 2.48
N TYR A 118 8.35 30.81 1.45
CA TYR A 118 7.84 29.46 1.24
C TYR A 118 8.97 28.45 1.11
N LYS A 119 9.26 27.76 2.22
CA LYS A 119 10.23 26.64 2.31
C LYS A 119 9.66 25.40 2.97
N TYR A 120 8.70 25.56 3.86
CA TYR A 120 8.20 24.48 4.73
C TYR A 120 6.70 24.24 4.53
N LEU A 121 6.27 22.99 4.76
CA LEU A 121 4.86 22.59 4.65
C LEU A 121 3.93 23.40 5.58
N PHE A 122 4.39 23.81 6.76
CA PHE A 122 3.57 24.61 7.68
C PHE A 122 3.28 26.01 7.14
N GLN A 123 4.18 26.58 6.34
CA GLN A 123 3.96 27.88 5.68
C GLN A 123 2.92 27.77 4.56
N LEU A 124 2.67 26.55 4.08
CA LEU A 124 1.61 26.22 3.13
C LEU A 124 0.31 25.79 3.84
N GLY A 125 0.23 25.88 5.16
CA GLY A 125 -0.97 25.47 5.92
C GLY A 125 -1.05 23.97 6.21
N ILE A 126 0.04 23.21 6.05
CA ILE A 126 0.11 21.79 6.47
C ILE A 126 0.93 21.70 7.76
N SER A 127 0.27 21.52 8.90
CA SER A 127 0.91 21.58 10.23
C SER A 127 0.87 20.26 10.98
N VAL A 128 1.91 20.01 11.78
CA VAL A 128 2.04 18.78 12.59
C VAL A 128 1.36 18.96 13.95
N THR A 129 0.59 17.96 14.37
CA THR A 129 -0.06 17.91 15.68
C THR A 129 0.87 17.30 16.73
N LYS A 130 0.48 17.38 18.00
CA LYS A 130 1.21 16.74 19.12
C LYS A 130 1.31 15.20 18.99
N THR A 131 0.39 14.58 18.26
CA THR A 131 0.40 13.12 18.01
C THR A 131 1.25 12.74 16.79
N GLY A 132 1.82 13.74 16.10
CA GLY A 132 2.57 13.54 14.87
C GLY A 132 1.69 13.17 13.68
N THR A 133 0.41 13.56 13.71
CA THR A 133 -0.48 13.62 12.53
C THR A 133 -0.44 15.02 11.93
N LEU A 134 -1.08 15.22 10.79
CA LEU A 134 -1.15 16.48 10.05
C LEU A 134 -2.54 17.11 10.13
N THR A 135 -2.56 18.43 10.07
CA THR A 135 -3.74 19.27 9.86
C THR A 135 -3.54 20.07 8.58
N PHE A 136 -4.64 20.38 7.89
CA PHE A 136 -4.62 21.16 6.65
C PHE A 136 -5.52 22.38 6.75
N ASP A 137 -4.94 23.56 6.62
CA ASP A 137 -5.65 24.80 6.41
C ASP A 137 -5.70 25.12 4.91
N SER A 138 -6.81 24.75 4.28
CA SER A 138 -7.03 25.00 2.86
C SER A 138 -7.03 26.49 2.50
N ASN A 139 -7.38 27.39 3.42
CA ASN A 139 -7.42 28.83 3.12
C ASN A 139 -6.00 29.39 3.09
N THR A 140 -5.16 29.01 4.05
CA THR A 140 -3.73 29.38 4.04
C THR A 140 -3.03 28.81 2.81
N PHE A 141 -3.30 27.55 2.44
CA PHE A 141 -2.74 26.95 1.23
C PHE A 141 -3.13 27.68 -0.05
N LYS A 142 -4.43 28.03 -0.21
CA LYS A 142 -4.92 28.80 -1.36
C LYS A 142 -4.35 30.21 -1.41
N GLN A 143 -4.16 30.87 -0.26
CA GLN A 143 -3.49 32.17 -0.19
C GLN A 143 -2.03 32.09 -0.62
N ALA A 144 -1.31 31.05 -0.20
CA ALA A 144 0.07 30.81 -0.64
C ALA A 144 0.15 30.59 -2.16
N LEU A 145 -0.74 29.76 -2.72
CA LEU A 145 -0.86 29.57 -4.18
C LEU A 145 -1.18 30.87 -4.91
N GLY A 146 -2.10 31.68 -4.38
CA GLY A 146 -2.44 33.00 -4.91
C GLY A 146 -1.25 33.94 -4.94
N SER A 147 -0.44 33.92 -3.89
CA SER A 147 0.70 34.83 -3.70
C SER A 147 1.92 34.45 -4.53
N ASN A 148 2.33 33.18 -4.51
CA ASN A 148 3.50 32.71 -5.28
C ASN A 148 3.33 31.22 -5.67
N PRO A 149 2.63 30.94 -6.79
CA PRO A 149 2.37 29.55 -7.20
C PRO A 149 3.63 28.78 -7.55
N THR A 150 4.64 29.44 -8.11
CA THR A 150 5.92 28.81 -8.47
C THR A 150 6.67 28.36 -7.22
N ALA A 151 6.70 29.19 -6.18
CA ALA A 151 7.33 28.80 -4.91
C ALA A 151 6.61 27.62 -4.26
N VAL A 152 5.27 27.64 -4.21
CA VAL A 152 4.48 26.51 -3.69
C VAL A 152 4.75 25.24 -4.50
N SER A 153 4.75 25.34 -5.83
CA SER A 153 5.04 24.20 -6.72
C SER A 153 6.43 23.62 -6.46
N ASN A 154 7.45 24.47 -6.26
CA ASN A 154 8.82 24.01 -6.01
C ASN A 154 8.93 23.30 -4.65
N VAL A 155 8.33 23.87 -3.59
CA VAL A 155 8.30 23.23 -2.27
C VAL A 155 7.62 21.85 -2.35
N LEU A 156 6.47 21.77 -3.01
CA LEU A 156 5.77 20.49 -3.17
C LEU A 156 6.55 19.51 -4.05
N ALA A 157 7.18 19.98 -5.13
CA ALA A 157 7.99 19.13 -5.99
C ALA A 157 9.15 18.50 -5.21
N ASP A 158 9.88 19.31 -4.44
CA ASP A 158 11.04 18.87 -3.65
C ASP A 158 10.64 17.92 -2.52
N LEU A 159 9.64 18.31 -1.72
CA LEU A 159 9.27 17.55 -0.53
C LEU A 159 8.41 16.33 -0.82
N MET A 160 7.57 16.36 -1.86
CA MET A 160 6.58 15.32 -2.10
C MET A 160 7.04 14.33 -3.17
N THR A 161 7.54 14.83 -4.31
CA THR A 161 7.71 14.02 -5.52
C THR A 161 9.14 13.87 -6.00
N SER A 162 10.10 14.60 -5.42
CA SER A 162 11.50 14.55 -5.85
C SER A 162 12.03 13.12 -5.83
N THR A 163 12.74 12.73 -6.88
CA THR A 163 13.38 11.42 -7.01
C THR A 163 14.66 11.30 -6.18
N GLY A 164 15.13 12.41 -5.59
CA GLY A 164 16.27 12.45 -4.68
C GLY A 164 15.98 11.83 -3.30
N THR A 165 16.96 11.88 -2.41
CA THR A 165 16.79 11.47 -1.01
C THR A 165 16.01 12.54 -0.24
N GLY A 166 14.99 12.11 0.52
CA GLY A 166 14.29 13.00 1.45
C GLY A 166 12.94 13.56 0.99
N SER A 167 12.36 13.05 -0.09
CA SER A 167 10.94 13.28 -0.41
C SER A 167 10.05 12.18 0.15
N PHE A 168 8.75 12.49 0.31
CA PHE A 168 7.75 11.50 0.75
C PHE A 168 7.64 10.33 -0.22
N ALA A 169 7.61 10.57 -1.54
CA ALA A 169 7.53 9.51 -2.54
C ALA A 169 8.76 8.60 -2.54
N SER A 170 9.97 9.18 -2.44
CA SER A 170 11.22 8.43 -2.40
C SER A 170 11.32 7.54 -1.16
N VAL A 171 10.99 8.06 0.02
CA VAL A 171 11.01 7.26 1.25
C VAL A 171 9.91 6.19 1.27
N ALA A 172 8.69 6.55 0.86
CA ALA A 172 7.59 5.60 0.80
C ALA A 172 7.84 4.45 -0.19
N SER A 173 8.44 4.75 -1.35
CA SER A 173 8.83 3.73 -2.32
C SER A 173 9.98 2.86 -1.81
N GLY A 174 10.96 3.44 -1.12
CA GLY A 174 12.04 2.69 -0.48
C GLY A 174 11.56 1.69 0.57
N TYR A 175 10.50 2.00 1.31
CA TYR A 175 9.89 1.05 2.26
C TYR A 175 9.13 -0.08 1.58
N GLN A 176 8.51 0.19 0.43
CA GLN A 176 7.68 -0.75 -0.34
C GLN A 176 8.45 -1.55 -1.39
N SER A 177 9.73 -1.25 -1.61
CA SER A 177 10.53 -1.94 -2.61
C SER A 177 10.73 -3.42 -2.25
N SER A 178 11.13 -4.22 -3.25
CA SER A 178 11.46 -5.64 -3.06
C SER A 178 12.66 -5.87 -2.13
N THR A 179 13.47 -4.85 -1.89
CA THR A 179 14.58 -4.86 -0.93
C THR A 179 14.28 -3.99 0.30
N GLY A 180 13.06 -3.48 0.39
CA GLY A 180 12.61 -2.57 1.43
C GLY A 180 12.39 -3.27 2.77
N VAL A 181 12.13 -2.45 3.79
CA VAL A 181 11.93 -2.93 5.16
C VAL A 181 10.68 -3.82 5.28
N VAL A 182 9.62 -3.53 4.53
CA VAL A 182 8.38 -4.32 4.55
C VAL A 182 8.62 -5.72 4.00
N GLN A 183 9.30 -5.82 2.85
CA GLN A 183 9.63 -7.10 2.23
C GLN A 183 10.58 -7.90 3.12
N SER A 184 11.66 -7.28 3.60
CA SER A 184 12.64 -7.92 4.50
C SER A 184 11.98 -8.51 5.76
N ARG A 185 11.04 -7.78 6.36
CA ARG A 185 10.31 -8.26 7.54
C ARG A 185 9.37 -9.41 7.20
N THR A 186 8.70 -9.34 6.05
CA THR A 186 7.81 -10.40 5.56
C THR A 186 8.58 -11.69 5.32
N ASP A 187 9.74 -11.60 4.66
CA ASP A 187 10.58 -12.77 4.38
C ASP A 187 11.12 -13.40 5.66
N GLY A 188 11.61 -12.60 6.61
CA GLY A 188 12.07 -13.10 7.90
C GLY A 188 10.97 -13.82 8.70
N LEU A 189 9.73 -13.31 8.67
CA LEU A 189 8.59 -13.97 9.30
C LEU A 189 8.22 -15.28 8.59
N ASN A 190 8.25 -15.32 7.26
CA ASN A 190 8.02 -16.53 6.48
C ASN A 190 9.09 -17.59 6.74
N SER A 191 10.36 -17.23 6.78
CA SER A 191 11.44 -18.18 7.12
C SER A 191 11.31 -18.72 8.56
N ARG A 192 10.87 -17.88 9.51
CA ARG A 192 10.56 -18.35 10.88
C ARG A 192 9.39 -19.33 10.88
N LYS A 193 8.34 -19.05 10.12
CA LYS A 193 7.18 -19.94 9.99
C LYS A 193 7.59 -21.31 9.44
N THR A 194 8.39 -21.34 8.37
CA THR A 194 8.91 -22.59 7.80
C THR A 194 9.69 -23.41 8.83
N ARG A 195 10.65 -22.78 9.53
CA ARG A 195 11.45 -23.48 10.55
C ARG A 195 10.59 -24.02 11.71
N LEU A 196 9.55 -23.29 12.11
CA LEU A 196 8.63 -23.77 13.16
C LEU A 196 7.82 -24.98 12.70
N ASN A 197 7.37 -25.00 11.44
CA ASN A 197 6.71 -26.17 10.88
C ASN A 197 7.65 -27.39 10.85
N ASP A 198 8.89 -27.21 10.42
CA ASP A 198 9.88 -28.30 10.42
C ASP A 198 10.12 -28.86 11.84
N GLN A 199 10.14 -27.98 12.85
CA GLN A 199 10.26 -28.40 14.26
C GLN A 199 9.04 -29.18 14.74
N ILE A 200 7.83 -28.77 14.35
CA ILE A 200 6.59 -29.48 14.66
C ILE A 200 6.62 -30.88 14.04
N ASP A 201 7.03 -31.01 12.78
CA ASP A 201 7.11 -32.29 12.09
C ASP A 201 8.12 -33.24 12.74
N GLN A 202 9.30 -32.73 13.10
CA GLN A 202 10.31 -33.50 13.83
C GLN A 202 9.82 -33.94 15.22
N PHE A 203 9.08 -33.07 15.92
CA PHE A 203 8.50 -33.39 17.22
C PHE A 203 7.43 -34.49 17.10
N ASN A 204 6.55 -34.38 16.11
CA ASN A 204 5.53 -35.40 15.82
C ASN A 204 6.18 -36.76 15.50
N ALA A 205 7.21 -36.78 14.65
CA ALA A 205 7.95 -38.01 14.35
C ALA A 205 8.62 -38.62 15.59
N ARG A 206 9.09 -37.78 16.53
CA ARG A 206 9.63 -38.25 17.81
C ARG A 206 8.55 -38.85 18.70
N LEU A 207 7.37 -38.24 18.79
CA LEU A 207 6.24 -38.79 19.56
C LEU A 207 5.83 -40.18 19.04
N THR A 208 5.73 -40.36 17.71
CA THR A 208 5.44 -41.67 17.10
C THR A 208 6.47 -42.73 17.49
N ARG A 209 7.76 -42.39 17.48
CA ARG A 209 8.83 -43.32 17.91
C ARG A 209 8.74 -43.65 19.40
N ILE A 210 8.41 -42.67 20.23
CA ILE A 210 8.22 -42.87 21.67
C ILE A 210 7.03 -43.81 21.93
N GLU A 211 5.91 -43.58 21.26
CA GLU A 211 4.72 -44.45 21.35
C GLU A 211 5.06 -45.89 20.94
N ALA A 212 5.71 -46.08 19.79
CA ALA A 212 6.10 -47.41 19.32
C ALA A 212 7.03 -48.14 20.32
N ARG A 213 7.97 -47.42 20.93
CA ARG A 213 8.84 -47.96 21.98
C ARG A 213 8.06 -48.36 23.22
N TYR A 214 7.13 -47.52 23.69
CA TYR A 214 6.31 -47.86 24.85
C TYR A 214 5.40 -49.06 24.56
N ARG A 215 4.75 -49.12 23.40
CA ARG A 215 3.97 -50.29 22.96
C ARG A 215 4.82 -51.57 23.01
N ASN A 216 6.03 -51.54 22.46
CA ASN A 216 6.96 -52.68 22.52
C ASN A 216 7.38 -53.04 23.94
N GLN A 217 7.62 -52.06 24.82
CA GLN A 217 7.95 -52.31 26.23
C GLN A 217 6.78 -52.96 26.96
N PHE A 218 5.55 -52.48 26.76
CA PHE A 218 4.35 -53.07 27.34
C PHE A 218 4.14 -54.51 26.86
N SER A 219 4.24 -54.78 25.55
CA SER A 219 4.11 -56.15 25.04
C SER A 219 5.17 -57.11 25.60
N LYS A 220 6.39 -56.63 25.87
CA LYS A 220 7.45 -57.42 26.53
C LYS A 220 7.15 -57.66 28.01
N LEU A 221 6.62 -56.67 28.72
CA LEU A 221 6.19 -56.81 30.11
C LEU A 221 5.04 -57.82 30.21
N ASP A 222 4.08 -57.79 29.28
CA ASP A 222 2.98 -58.77 29.23
C ASP A 222 3.49 -60.19 28.99
N ALA A 223 4.44 -60.37 28.06
CA ALA A 223 5.07 -61.67 27.82
C ALA A 223 5.86 -62.18 29.04
N LEU A 224 6.59 -61.29 29.73
CA LEU A 224 7.32 -61.62 30.96
C LEU A 224 6.36 -62.02 32.07
N MET A 225 5.25 -61.29 32.26
CA MET A 225 4.22 -61.65 33.23
C MET A 225 3.63 -63.03 32.92
N GLY A 226 3.33 -63.33 31.65
CA GLY A 226 2.84 -64.66 31.25
C GLY A 226 3.84 -65.78 31.54
N THR A 227 5.13 -65.56 31.28
CA THR A 227 6.18 -66.53 31.64
C THR A 227 6.34 -66.68 33.15
N MET A 228 6.33 -65.58 33.92
CA MET A 228 6.39 -65.64 35.39
C MET A 228 5.18 -66.38 35.98
N GLN A 229 3.98 -66.20 35.42
CA GLN A 229 2.78 -66.96 35.80
C GLN A 229 2.94 -68.46 35.50
N GLN A 230 3.46 -68.82 34.34
CA GLN A 230 3.78 -70.23 34.01
C GLN A 230 4.83 -70.81 34.95
N THR A 231 5.91 -70.09 35.24
CA THR A 231 6.94 -70.52 36.19
C THR A 231 6.37 -70.69 37.59
N SER A 232 5.52 -69.76 38.06
CA SER A 232 4.81 -69.87 39.34
C SER A 232 3.93 -71.11 39.40
N ALA A 233 3.19 -71.42 38.33
CA ALA A 233 2.36 -72.63 38.26
C ALA A 233 3.22 -73.91 38.26
N ALA A 234 4.33 -73.93 37.53
CA ALA A 234 5.26 -75.05 37.49
C ALA A 234 5.92 -75.30 38.86
N LEU A 235 6.36 -74.24 39.56
CA LEU A 235 6.89 -74.32 40.93
C LEU A 235 5.83 -74.81 41.92
N THR A 236 4.59 -74.32 41.80
CA THR A 236 3.48 -74.78 42.65
C THR A 236 3.21 -76.27 42.45
N ASN A 237 3.22 -76.75 41.20
CA ASN A 237 3.06 -78.16 40.90
C ASN A 237 4.24 -79.00 41.39
N ALA A 238 5.48 -78.53 41.22
CA ALA A 238 6.67 -79.20 41.74
C ALA A 238 6.64 -79.31 43.28
N LEU A 239 6.19 -78.26 43.98
CA LEU A 239 5.96 -78.28 45.43
C LEU A 239 4.90 -79.30 45.84
N LYS A 240 3.81 -79.43 45.08
CA LYS A 240 2.76 -80.44 45.33
C LYS A 240 3.26 -81.88 45.13
N THR A 241 4.28 -82.08 44.30
CA THR A 241 4.86 -83.41 44.01
C THR A 241 6.06 -83.77 44.91
N LEU A 242 6.51 -82.87 45.78
CA LEU A 242 7.57 -83.16 46.76
C LEU A 242 7.01 -84.05 47.89
N PRO A 243 7.65 -85.20 48.21
CA PRO A 243 7.18 -86.07 49.29
C PRO A 243 7.40 -85.37 50.64
N GLY A 244 6.31 -85.01 51.33
CA GLY A 244 6.37 -84.49 52.71
C GLY A 244 5.39 -83.37 53.09
N PHE A 245 4.65 -82.76 52.15
CA PHE A 245 3.69 -81.66 52.47
C PHE A 245 2.23 -81.94 52.07
N GLY A 246 1.85 -83.20 51.91
CA GLY A 246 0.44 -83.63 51.83
C GLY A 246 0.05 -84.41 53.09
N SER A 247 -0.55 -83.71 54.06
CA SER A 247 -1.52 -84.23 55.02
C SER A 247 -2.75 -83.34 54.92
#